data_AF-A0A8T4J697-F1
#
_entry.id   AF-A0A8T4J697-F1
#
_cell.length_a   1.000
_cell.length_b   1.000
_cell.length_c   1.000
_cell.angle_alpha   90.00
_cell.angle_beta   90.00
_cell.angle_gamma   90.00
#
_symmetry.space_group_name_H-M   'P 1'
#
loop_
_entity.id
_entity.type
_entity.pdbx_description
1 polymer ?
#
loop_
_entity_poly.entity_id
_entity_poly.type
_entity_poly.pdbx_seq_one_letter_code
_entity_poly.pdbx_strand_id
1 'polypeptide(L)' 'GAGAGQLGTLLGSPLDEEGLRFGLERSYRLLARLAQSGTERIELVERANRFRPRTWV' A
#
# COMPACT_ATOMS: atom_id res chain seq x y z
N GLY A 1 -12.76 -21.73 -2.92
CA GLY A 1 -11.60 -20.98 -2.42
C GLY A 1 -10.39 -21.50 -3.14
N ALA A 2 -9.87 -20.77 -4.12
CA ALA A 2 -8.80 -21.23 -4.98
C ALA A 2 -7.47 -20.54 -4.62
N GLY A 3 -6.51 -21.32 -4.10
CA GLY A 3 -5.09 -21.20 -4.42
C GLY A 3 -4.31 -19.94 -4.02
N ALA A 4 -4.37 -19.49 -2.77
CA ALA A 4 -3.41 -18.48 -2.25
C ALA A 4 -2.07 -19.09 -1.77
N GLY A 5 -1.75 -20.33 -2.15
CA GLY A 5 -0.58 -21.08 -1.66
C GLY A 5 0.66 -21.06 -2.55
N GLN A 6 0.63 -20.42 -3.72
CA GLN A 6 1.77 -20.36 -4.66
C GLN A 6 2.01 -18.99 -5.31
N LEU A 7 1.25 -17.96 -4.96
CA LEU A 7 1.53 -16.60 -5.40
C LEU A 7 2.70 -16.10 -4.52
N GLY A 8 3.87 -15.93 -5.13
CA GLY A 8 5.10 -15.56 -4.42
C GLY A 8 5.00 -14.21 -3.69
N THR A 9 6.09 -13.76 -3.07
CA THR A 9 6.08 -12.43 -2.43
C THR A 9 6.48 -11.34 -3.42
N LEU A 10 5.74 -10.23 -3.47
CA LEU A 10 6.15 -9.02 -4.17
C LEU A 10 6.61 -7.98 -3.15
N LEU A 11 7.89 -7.60 -3.21
CA LEU A 11 8.49 -6.61 -2.30
C LEU A 11 8.25 -6.91 -0.79
N GLY A 12 8.18 -8.20 -0.45
CA GLY A 12 7.92 -8.66 0.92
C GLY A 12 6.43 -8.71 1.32
N SER A 13 5.51 -8.41 0.41
CA SER A 13 4.06 -8.62 0.59
C SER A 13 3.60 -9.90 -0.09
N PRO A 14 2.61 -10.62 0.46
CA PRO A 14 1.90 -11.68 -0.26
C PRO A 14 1.33 -11.15 -1.59
N LEU A 15 1.45 -11.92 -2.66
CA LEU A 15 0.87 -11.59 -3.96
C LEU A 15 -0.60 -12.02 -4.02
N ASP A 16 -1.37 -11.55 -3.04
CA ASP A 16 -2.82 -11.57 -3.04
C ASP A 16 -3.34 -10.13 -2.93
N GLU A 17 -4.63 -9.91 -3.15
CA GLU A 17 -5.19 -8.55 -3.19
C GLU A 17 -4.91 -7.78 -1.90
N GLU A 18 -5.07 -8.42 -0.74
CA GLU A 18 -4.92 -7.79 0.55
C GLU A 18 -3.45 -7.42 0.82
N GLY A 19 -2.53 -8.36 0.59
CA GLY A 19 -1.09 -8.18 0.71
C GLY A 19 -0.55 -7.11 -0.23
N LEU A 20 -1.05 -7.04 -1.46
CA LEU A 20 -0.71 -5.98 -2.42
C LEU A 20 -1.21 -4.61 -1.96
N ARG A 21 -2.44 -4.51 -1.46
CA ARG A 21 -2.99 -3.24 -0.95
C ARG A 21 -2.20 -2.73 0.25
N PHE A 22 -1.89 -3.59 1.21
CA PHE A 22 -1.05 -3.22 2.35
C PHE A 22 0.38 -2.87 1.93
N GLY A 23 0.95 -3.60 0.97
CA GLY A 23 2.27 -3.31 0.41
C GLY A 23 2.33 -1.93 -0.25
N LEU A 24 1.31 -1.58 -1.03
CA LEU A 24 1.18 -0.27 -1.67
C LEU A 24 0.99 0.84 -0.64
N GLU A 25 0.09 0.67 0.33
CA GLU A 25 -0.11 1.64 1.41
C GLU A 25 1.21 1.94 2.12
N ARG A 26 1.94 0.90 2.55
CA ARG A 26 3.22 1.04 3.23
C ARG A 26 4.25 1.76 2.37
N SER A 27 4.35 1.41 1.09
CA SER A 27 5.30 2.01 0.15
C SER A 27 5.02 3.50 -0.05
N TYR A 28 3.75 3.88 -0.24
CA TYR A 28 3.36 5.29 -0.35
C TYR A 28 3.61 6.08 0.94
N ARG A 29 3.40 5.48 2.12
CA ARG A 29 3.76 6.11 3.40
C ARG A 29 5.27 6.32 3.54
N LEU A 30 6.08 5.38 3.07
CA LEU A 30 7.54 5.52 3.07
C LEU A 30 7.96 6.67 2.15
N LEU A 31 7.45 6.71 0.92
CA LEU A 31 7.69 7.82 -0.01
C LEU A 31 7.25 9.16 0.58
N ALA A 32 6.08 9.22 1.22
CA ALA A 32 5.57 10.45 1.84
C ALA A 32 6.50 10.99 2.95
N ARG A 33 7.19 10.10 3.66
CA ARG A 33 8.17 10.49 4.69
C ARG A 33 9.46 11.05 4.10
N LEU A 34 9.78 10.68 2.86
CA LEU A 34 10.97 11.11 2.13
C LEU A 34 10.71 12.30 1.19
N ALA A 35 9.44 12.67 1.00
CA ALA A 35 9.04 13.79 0.17
C ALA A 35 9.69 15.09 0.61
N GLN A 36 10.18 15.87 -0.36
CA GLN A 36 10.91 17.12 -0.10
C GLN A 36 9.95 18.32 0.06
N SER A 37 8.71 18.19 -0.41
CA SER A 37 7.70 19.24 -0.33
C SER A 37 6.41 18.77 0.35
N GLY A 38 5.67 19.74 0.91
CA GLY A 38 4.36 19.50 1.51
C GLY A 38 3.35 18.95 0.52
N THR A 39 3.33 19.46 -0.71
CA THR A 39 2.42 19.02 -1.79
C THR A 39 2.70 17.59 -2.20
N GLU A 40 3.98 17.23 -2.42
CA GLU A 40 4.40 15.87 -2.75
C GLU A 40 4.01 14.89 -1.63
N ARG A 41 4.23 15.29 -0.36
CA ARG A 41 3.79 14.50 0.79
C ARG A 41 2.27 14.28 0.79
N ILE A 42 1.48 15.32 0.54
CA ILE A 42 0.01 15.25 0.51
C ILE A 42 -0.43 14.24 -0.56
N GLU A 43 0.10 14.38 -1.76
CA GLU A 43 -0.19 13.50 -2.89
C GLU A 43 0.11 12.02 -2.61
N LEU A 44 1.22 11.74 -1.92
CA LEU A 44 1.62 10.38 -1.54
C LEU A 44 0.74 9.84 -0.40
N VAL A 45 0.35 10.68 0.56
CA VAL A 45 -0.58 10.28 1.62
C VAL A 45 -1.97 9.98 1.07
N GLU A 46 -2.46 10.78 0.12
CA GLU A 46 -3.73 10.50 -0.57
C GLU A 46 -3.67 9.18 -1.33
N ARG A 47 -2.56 8.91 -2.04
CA ARG A 47 -2.31 7.63 -2.69
C ARG A 47 -2.36 6.48 -1.68
N ALA A 48 -1.69 6.60 -0.53
CA ALA A 48 -1.75 5.58 0.53
C ALA A 48 -3.18 5.37 1.05
N ASN A 49 -3.93 6.45 1.27
CA ASN A 49 -5.29 6.39 1.79
C ASN A 49 -6.27 5.68 0.84
N ARG A 50 -6.05 5.72 -0.48
CA ARG A 50 -6.88 4.97 -1.43
C ARG A 50 -6.79 3.46 -1.27
N PHE A 51 -5.68 2.95 -0.71
CA PHE A 51 -5.48 1.52 -0.50
C PHE A 51 -5.99 1.03 0.85
N ARG A 52 -6.26 1.94 1.81
CA ARG A 52 -6.83 1.56 3.11
C ARG A 52 -8.15 0.79 2.91
N PRO A 53 -8.35 -0.32 3.64
CA PRO A 53 -9.61 -1.04 3.63
C PRO A 53 -10.74 -0.14 4.17
N ARG A 54 -11.90 -0.15 3.49
CA ARG A 54 -13.02 0.82 3.66
C ARG A 54 -13.82 0.66 4.96
N THR A 55 -13.24 0.15 6.04
CA THR A 55 -13.98 -0.28 7.24
C THR A 55 -13.87 0.65 8.45
N TRP A 56 -13.59 1.95 8.29
CA TRP A 56 -13.43 2.86 9.44
C TRP A 56 -14.03 4.24 9.16
N VAL A 57 -15.24 4.47 9.71
CA VAL A 57 -15.76 5.80 10.10
C VAL A 57 -15.44 5.98 11.58
#